data_AF-Q559J4-F1
#
_entry.id   AF-Q559J4-F1
#
_cell.length_a   1.000
_cell.length_b   1.000
_cell.length_c   1.000
_cell.angle_alpha   90.00
_cell.angle_beta   90.00
_cell.angle_gamma   90.00
#
_symmetry.space_group_name_H-M   'P 1'
#
loop_
_entity.id
_entity.type
_entity.pdbx_description
1 polymer ?
#
loop_
_entity_poly.entity_id
_entity_poly.type
_entity_poly.pdbx_seq_one_letter_code
_entity_poly.pdbx_strand_id
1 'polypeptide(L)'
;MNIDKARVKTLKSSGCSNSFGSFESTYPANLHGTMDDFEFKTTIKNINAKCNTVLSKKYYLVFLISLVGLILVIVGFTKSANSVNSAGGFRMDAPKQDNLNDFSIGFSDNFSEDFNNNNNNYDDDDDSSPSNFVGGFVFIALGFALMFLGCCIFGISFAVFRNKVLNKIRDELVAVNKHFNARGITWNLESEVVRKYIPRHEYNVHRNNQAYRNSIKYDHEQRPYREETVHFIEIVFPAKQNQIFVPVHFSSMPKIQMNGTTSNMDSGLGFSSNGGNTFH
;
A
#
# COMPACT_ATOMS: atom_id res chain seq x y z
N MET A 1 -34.09 -8.09 21.01
CA MET A 1 -34.06 -6.69 20.53
C MET A 1 -33.39 -6.72 19.16
N ASN A 2 -34.02 -6.17 18.12
CA ASN A 2 -33.33 -5.99 16.85
C ASN A 2 -32.19 -4.98 17.06
N ILE A 3 -31.03 -5.28 16.50
CA ILE A 3 -29.87 -4.41 16.54
C ILE A 3 -29.55 -4.11 15.10
N ASP A 4 -29.57 -2.83 14.75
CA ASP A 4 -29.22 -2.41 13.41
C ASP A 4 -27.71 -2.14 13.35
N LYS A 5 -27.14 -2.43 12.18
CA LYS A 5 -25.70 -2.32 11.93
C LYS A 5 -25.44 -1.56 10.64
N ALA A 6 -24.41 -0.73 10.66
CA ALA A 6 -23.85 -0.09 9.48
C ALA A 6 -22.35 -0.42 9.39
N ARG A 7 -21.84 -0.60 8.18
CA ARG A 7 -20.43 -0.92 7.95
C ARG A 7 -19.77 0.17 7.11
N VAL A 8 -18.66 0.71 7.62
CA VAL A 8 -17.84 1.70 6.91
C VAL A 8 -16.53 1.03 6.52
N LYS A 9 -16.35 0.78 5.23
CA LYS A 9 -15.19 0.06 4.70
C LYS A 9 -13.94 0.93 4.78
N THR A 10 -12.78 0.28 4.92
CA THR A 10 -11.50 0.95 4.66
C THR A 10 -11.44 1.42 3.21
N LEU A 11 -10.83 2.59 2.98
CA LEU A 11 -10.49 3.05 1.64
C LEU A 11 -9.63 1.98 0.96
N LYS A 12 -10.09 1.47 -0.19
CA LYS A 12 -9.27 0.57 -1.00
C LYS A 12 -8.04 1.33 -1.48
N SER A 13 -6.87 0.91 -1.02
CA SER A 13 -5.62 1.38 -1.60
C SER A 13 -5.33 0.61 -2.88
N SER A 14 -5.14 1.34 -3.97
CA SER A 14 -4.77 0.78 -5.27
C SER A 14 -3.29 0.36 -5.36
N GLY A 15 -2.63 0.04 -4.23
CA GLY A 15 -1.20 -0.33 -4.23
C GLY A 15 -0.71 -0.90 -2.90
N CYS A 16 0.47 -1.52 -2.93
CA CYS A 16 1.08 -2.20 -1.77
C CYS A 16 1.35 -1.29 -0.56
N SER A 17 1.38 0.02 -0.74
CA SER A 17 1.97 0.97 0.22
C SER A 17 0.99 1.99 0.80
N ASN A 18 -0.26 2.04 0.32
CA ASN A 18 -1.10 3.22 0.58
C ASN A 18 -2.10 2.98 1.72
N SER A 19 -2.00 3.84 2.73
CA SER A 19 -2.90 4.09 3.86
C SER A 19 -3.67 2.89 4.42
N PHE A 20 -3.02 2.08 5.26
CA PHE A 20 -3.77 1.30 6.23
C PHE A 20 -4.34 2.26 7.30
N GLY A 21 -5.64 2.19 7.57
CA GLY A 21 -6.29 2.97 8.63
C GLY A 21 -7.09 4.20 8.22
N SER A 22 -7.41 4.34 6.93
CA SER A 22 -8.37 5.34 6.45
C SER A 22 -9.68 4.67 6.03
N PHE A 23 -10.81 5.29 6.34
CA PHE A 23 -12.16 4.80 6.08
C PHE A 23 -12.91 5.67 5.08
N GLU A 24 -13.80 5.06 4.30
CA GLU A 24 -14.67 5.77 3.36
C GLU A 24 -15.62 6.73 4.12
N SER A 25 -15.80 7.95 3.61
CA SER A 25 -16.69 8.95 4.21
C SER A 25 -18.13 8.90 3.67
N THR A 26 -18.48 7.85 2.94
CA THR A 26 -19.82 7.65 2.37
C THR A 26 -20.80 7.29 3.48
N TYR A 27 -21.87 8.07 3.61
CA TYR A 27 -22.89 7.87 4.64
C TYR A 27 -23.71 6.59 4.40
N PRO A 28 -23.71 5.63 5.34
CA PRO A 28 -24.51 4.42 5.22
C PRO A 28 -26.02 4.72 5.29
N ALA A 29 -26.79 4.22 4.32
CA ALA A 29 -28.24 4.38 4.26
C ALA A 29 -28.96 3.91 5.56
N ASN A 30 -28.40 2.89 6.20
CA ASN A 30 -28.91 2.26 7.42
C ASN A 30 -28.88 3.23 8.63
N LEU A 31 -28.01 4.25 8.61
CA LEU A 31 -27.87 5.22 9.69
C LEU A 31 -28.87 6.39 9.61
N HIS A 32 -29.64 6.51 8.52
CA HIS A 32 -30.61 7.59 8.34
C HIS A 32 -31.56 7.67 9.53
N GLY A 33 -31.64 8.83 10.18
CA GLY A 33 -32.49 9.08 11.34
C GLY A 33 -31.92 8.64 12.70
N THR A 34 -30.79 7.92 12.72
CA THR A 34 -30.07 7.57 13.95
C THR A 34 -28.95 8.58 14.25
N MET A 35 -28.25 9.05 13.21
CA MET A 35 -27.12 9.97 13.29
C MET A 35 -27.20 10.95 12.12
N ASP A 36 -26.84 12.22 12.34
CA ASP A 36 -26.80 13.18 11.24
C ASP A 36 -25.63 12.92 10.27
N ASP A 37 -25.81 13.23 8.98
CA ASP A 37 -24.78 13.01 7.95
C ASP A 37 -23.52 13.86 8.23
N PHE A 38 -23.71 15.12 8.66
CA PHE A 38 -22.58 16.00 9.01
C PHE A 38 -21.81 15.46 10.22
N GLU A 39 -22.51 14.97 11.23
CA GLU A 39 -21.91 14.36 12.42
C GLU A 39 -21.11 13.10 12.06
N PHE A 40 -21.68 12.22 11.23
CA PHE A 40 -21.00 11.02 10.74
C PHE A 40 -19.72 11.38 9.99
N LYS A 41 -19.82 12.26 8.98
CA LYS A 41 -18.67 12.67 8.15
C LYS A 41 -17.58 13.34 8.98
N THR A 42 -17.95 14.17 9.95
CA THR A 42 -17.01 14.81 10.86
C THR A 42 -16.30 13.78 11.74
N THR A 43 -17.03 12.78 12.25
CA THR A 43 -16.47 11.69 13.05
C THR A 43 -15.47 10.85 12.25
N ILE A 44 -15.85 10.42 11.03
CA ILE A 44 -14.95 9.68 10.13
C ILE A 44 -13.73 10.52 9.75
N LYS A 45 -13.91 11.81 9.44
CA LYS A 45 -12.81 12.73 9.15
C LYS A 45 -11.84 12.83 10.32
N ASN A 46 -12.34 12.91 11.55
CA ASN A 46 -11.52 12.97 12.76
C ASN A 46 -10.77 11.64 13.01
N ILE A 47 -11.44 10.50 12.86
CA ILE A 47 -10.81 9.17 12.94
C ILE A 47 -9.70 9.08 11.90
N ASN A 48 -9.98 9.41 10.64
CA ASN A 48 -8.99 9.37 9.56
C ASN A 48 -7.82 10.33 9.83
N ALA A 49 -8.07 11.57 10.26
CA ALA A 49 -7.01 12.54 10.54
C ALA A 49 -6.07 12.07 11.67
N LYS A 50 -6.64 11.47 12.72
CA LYS A 50 -5.85 10.95 13.84
C LYS A 50 -5.20 9.61 13.53
N CYS A 51 -5.84 8.73 12.78
CA CYS A 51 -5.33 7.38 12.47
C CYS A 51 -4.44 7.34 11.22
N ASN A 52 -4.43 8.40 10.40
CA ASN A 52 -3.55 8.51 9.26
C ASN A 52 -2.10 8.40 9.74
N THR A 53 -1.49 7.28 9.41
CA THR A 53 -0.12 6.97 9.78
C THR A 53 0.65 6.77 8.50
N VAL A 54 1.52 7.74 8.21
CA VAL A 54 2.49 7.57 7.14
C VAL A 54 3.56 6.62 7.65
N LEU A 55 3.96 5.64 6.82
CA LEU A 55 5.14 4.83 7.11
C LEU A 55 6.32 5.77 7.33
N SER A 56 6.89 5.74 8.54
CA SER A 56 8.05 6.57 8.87
C SER A 56 9.18 6.30 7.88
N LYS A 57 9.91 7.36 7.49
CA LYS A 57 11.12 7.27 6.66
C LYS A 57 12.14 6.24 7.19
N LYS A 58 12.11 5.94 8.49
CA LYS A 58 12.93 4.90 9.12
C LYS A 58 12.71 3.49 8.56
N TYR A 59 11.49 3.16 8.14
CA TYR A 59 11.19 1.86 7.54
C TYR A 59 11.80 1.72 6.14
N TYR A 60 11.94 2.83 5.41
CA TYR A 60 12.65 2.84 4.13
C TYR A 60 14.15 2.56 4.29
N LEU A 61 14.75 2.95 5.42
CA LEU A 61 16.15 2.62 5.72
C LEU A 61 16.35 1.11 5.88
N VAL A 62 15.41 0.40 6.52
CA VAL A 62 15.44 -1.07 6.61
C VAL A 62 15.39 -1.71 5.22
N PHE A 63 14.54 -1.18 4.33
CA PHE A 63 14.46 -1.64 2.95
C PHE A 63 15.78 -1.43 2.17
N LEU A 64 16.52 -0.37 2.49
CA LEU A 64 17.82 -0.10 1.87
C LEU A 64 18.85 -1.18 2.18
N ILE A 65 18.78 -1.84 3.35
CA ILE A 65 19.66 -2.98 3.68
C ILE A 65 19.41 -4.15 2.73
N SER A 66 18.13 -4.49 2.47
CA SER A 66 17.78 -5.51 1.48
C SER A 66 18.27 -5.15 0.08
N LEU A 67 18.18 -3.87 -0.30
CA LEU A 67 18.67 -3.38 -1.59
C LEU A 67 20.19 -3.49 -1.72
N VAL A 68 20.94 -3.15 -0.67
CA VAL A 68 22.41 -3.33 -0.64
C VAL A 68 22.77 -4.82 -0.78
N GLY A 69 22.04 -5.71 -0.10
CA GLY A 69 22.19 -7.16 -0.28
C GLY A 69 21.98 -7.60 -1.73
N LEU A 70 20.92 -7.10 -2.38
CA LEU A 70 20.64 -7.37 -3.80
C LEU A 70 21.77 -6.87 -4.73
N ILE A 71 22.28 -5.65 -4.49
CA ILE A 71 23.40 -5.09 -5.26
C ILE A 71 24.65 -5.96 -5.11
N LEU A 72 24.96 -6.41 -3.89
CA LEU A 72 26.10 -7.30 -3.64
C LEU A 72 25.96 -8.64 -4.37
N VAL A 73 24.75 -9.21 -4.43
CA VAL A 73 24.48 -10.42 -5.21
C VAL A 73 24.76 -10.18 -6.69
N ILE A 74 24.28 -9.07 -7.26
CA ILE A 74 24.52 -8.71 -8.67
C ILE A 74 26.02 -8.55 -8.95
N VAL A 75 26.75 -7.80 -8.10
CA VAL A 75 28.20 -7.60 -8.24
C VAL A 75 28.97 -8.92 -8.08
N GLY A 76 28.50 -9.81 -7.20
CA GLY A 76 29.05 -11.15 -7.05
C GLY A 76 28.92 -11.96 -8.34
N PHE A 77 27.73 -11.96 -8.95
CA PHE A 77 27.50 -12.66 -10.22
C PHE A 77 28.33 -12.09 -11.37
N THR A 78 28.45 -10.76 -11.49
CA THR A 78 29.25 -10.16 -12.57
C THR A 78 30.73 -10.48 -12.43
N LYS A 79 31.28 -10.45 -11.21
CA LYS A 79 32.68 -10.85 -10.96
C LYS A 79 32.91 -12.34 -11.23
N SER A 80 31.98 -13.21 -10.83
CA SER A 80 32.07 -14.65 -11.10
C SER A 80 31.99 -14.94 -12.60
N ALA A 81 31.09 -14.26 -13.35
CA ALA A 81 30.97 -14.43 -14.80
C ALA A 81 32.25 -14.02 -15.55
N ASN A 82 32.86 -12.89 -15.17
CA ASN A 82 34.12 -12.45 -15.78
C ASN A 82 35.27 -13.44 -15.47
N SER A 83 35.31 -13.99 -14.26
CA SER A 83 36.34 -14.98 -13.88
C SER A 83 36.22 -16.27 -14.69
N VAL A 84 35.00 -16.71 -15.00
CA VAL A 84 34.76 -17.90 -15.83
C VAL A 84 35.22 -17.66 -17.27
N ASN A 85 34.98 -16.47 -17.82
CA ASN A 85 35.44 -16.12 -19.17
C ASN A 85 36.97 -16.05 -19.26
N SER A 86 37.66 -15.55 -18.23
CA SER A 86 39.13 -15.48 -18.19
C SER A 86 39.81 -16.83 -17.95
N ALA A 87 39.25 -17.68 -17.07
CA ALA A 87 39.83 -19.00 -16.78
C ALA A 87 39.57 -20.03 -17.89
N GLY A 88 38.58 -19.78 -18.73
CA GLY A 88 38.00 -20.74 -19.66
C GLY A 88 38.01 -20.27 -21.10
N GLY A 89 39.15 -19.82 -21.62
CA GLY A 89 39.46 -19.78 -23.06
C GLY A 89 39.42 -21.18 -23.71
N PHE A 90 38.53 -22.06 -23.27
CA PHE A 90 38.02 -23.16 -24.06
C PHE A 90 37.37 -22.51 -25.29
N ARG A 91 38.18 -22.36 -26.35
CA ARG A 91 37.66 -22.29 -27.71
C ARG A 91 36.75 -23.50 -27.82
N MET A 92 35.45 -23.31 -27.60
CA MET A 92 34.49 -24.04 -28.41
C MET A 92 34.80 -23.56 -29.81
N ASP A 93 35.66 -24.29 -30.52
CA ASP A 93 35.71 -24.20 -31.97
C ASP A 93 34.27 -24.43 -32.40
N ALA A 94 33.58 -23.34 -32.71
CA ALA A 94 32.21 -23.38 -33.14
C ALA A 94 32.18 -24.38 -34.30
N PRO A 95 31.40 -25.47 -34.21
CA PRO A 95 31.31 -26.41 -35.32
C PRO A 95 30.89 -25.58 -36.53
N LYS A 96 31.69 -25.65 -37.61
CA LYS A 96 31.44 -24.95 -38.88
C LYS A 96 29.94 -24.97 -39.15
N GLN A 97 29.31 -23.80 -39.06
CA GLN A 97 27.93 -23.61 -39.51
C GLN A 97 27.95 -23.62 -41.03
N ASP A 98 28.02 -24.81 -41.60
CA ASP A 98 27.65 -25.01 -42.99
C ASP A 98 26.10 -24.97 -43.00
N ASN A 99 25.53 -23.92 -43.60
CA ASN A 99 24.10 -23.74 -43.94
C ASN A 99 23.11 -23.23 -42.88
N LEU A 100 23.20 -21.96 -42.48
CA LEU A 100 22.07 -21.21 -41.91
C LEU A 100 22.00 -19.76 -42.45
N ASN A 101 22.08 -19.60 -43.77
CA ASN A 101 21.89 -18.32 -44.47
C ASN A 101 20.42 -17.89 -44.64
N ASP A 102 19.45 -18.48 -43.91
CA ASP A 102 18.03 -18.21 -44.17
C ASP A 102 17.20 -17.76 -42.94
N PHE A 103 17.85 -17.14 -41.95
CA PHE A 103 17.10 -16.46 -40.88
C PHE A 103 17.60 -15.03 -40.64
N SER A 104 17.42 -14.20 -41.67
CA SER A 104 17.49 -12.75 -41.55
C SER A 104 16.24 -12.26 -40.81
N ILE A 105 16.33 -12.07 -39.50
CA ILE A 105 15.47 -11.12 -38.79
C ILE A 105 16.33 -9.89 -38.52
N GLY A 106 16.13 -8.87 -39.34
CA GLY A 106 16.80 -7.59 -39.24
C GLY A 106 16.54 -6.91 -37.90
N PHE A 107 17.52 -6.98 -37.01
CA PHE A 107 17.73 -5.92 -36.03
C PHE A 107 18.76 -4.97 -36.63
N SER A 108 18.25 -3.87 -37.17
CA SER A 108 19.04 -2.79 -37.74
C SER A 108 19.96 -2.21 -36.67
N ASP A 109 21.25 -2.33 -37.00
CA ASP A 109 22.39 -1.59 -36.52
C ASP A 109 22.07 -0.11 -36.27
N ASN A 110 22.46 0.41 -35.11
CA ASN A 110 22.95 1.78 -34.88
C ASN A 110 23.42 1.92 -33.42
N PHE A 111 24.50 1.24 -33.07
CA PHE A 111 25.38 1.68 -31.99
C PHE A 111 26.84 1.45 -32.43
N SER A 112 27.24 2.16 -33.49
CA SER A 112 28.65 2.43 -33.76
C SER A 112 29.08 3.55 -32.81
N GLU A 113 29.75 3.19 -31.72
CA GLU A 113 30.72 4.08 -31.12
C GLU A 113 32.10 3.47 -31.34
N ASP A 114 32.84 4.16 -32.19
CA ASP A 114 34.24 3.97 -32.51
C ASP A 114 35.09 4.01 -31.23
N PHE A 115 35.32 2.85 -30.59
CA PHE A 115 36.42 2.68 -29.65
C PHE A 115 37.71 2.48 -30.46
N ASN A 116 38.14 3.59 -31.06
CA ASN A 116 39.43 3.78 -31.67
C ASN A 116 40.51 3.93 -30.58
N ASN A 117 41.56 3.13 -30.71
CA ASN A 117 42.93 3.41 -30.28
C ASN A 117 43.25 3.40 -28.77
N ASN A 118 44.05 2.44 -28.31
CA ASN A 118 45.51 2.61 -28.19
C ASN A 118 46.12 1.33 -27.57
N ASN A 119 46.84 0.55 -28.38
CA ASN A 119 47.64 -0.59 -27.96
C ASN A 119 48.88 -0.09 -27.22
N ASN A 120 48.79 0.11 -25.91
CA ASN A 120 49.98 0.13 -25.06
C ASN A 120 50.12 -1.25 -24.44
N ASN A 121 51.04 -2.03 -25.02
CA ASN A 121 51.64 -3.21 -24.43
C ASN A 121 52.25 -2.82 -23.07
N TYR A 122 51.47 -2.98 -22.01
CA TYR A 122 52.04 -3.24 -20.70
C TYR A 122 52.15 -4.75 -20.61
N ASP A 123 53.39 -5.23 -20.60
CA ASP A 123 53.74 -6.54 -20.04
C ASP A 123 53.36 -6.49 -18.55
N ASP A 124 52.07 -6.61 -18.25
CA ASP A 124 51.58 -6.79 -16.89
C ASP A 124 52.00 -8.21 -16.49
N ASP A 125 53.02 -8.26 -15.64
CA ASP A 125 53.42 -9.46 -14.92
C ASP A 125 52.18 -10.16 -14.37
N ASP A 126 51.89 -11.31 -14.97
CA ASP A 126 50.74 -12.19 -14.76
C ASP A 126 50.82 -12.84 -13.36
N ASP A 127 50.81 -12.02 -12.31
CA ASP A 127 50.53 -12.43 -10.93
C ASP A 127 49.03 -12.77 -10.83
N SER A 128 48.63 -13.79 -11.60
CA SER A 128 47.36 -14.49 -11.58
C SER A 128 47.23 -15.30 -10.29
N SER A 129 47.32 -14.60 -9.16
CA SER A 129 47.06 -15.16 -7.85
C SER A 129 45.62 -15.68 -7.82
N PRO A 130 45.38 -16.99 -7.59
CA PRO A 130 44.06 -17.61 -7.63
C PRO A 130 43.07 -17.12 -6.54
N SER A 131 43.43 -16.10 -5.77
CA SER A 131 42.60 -15.49 -4.72
C SER A 131 41.34 -14.80 -5.25
N ASN A 132 41.26 -14.46 -6.55
CA ASN A 132 40.12 -13.72 -7.10
C ASN A 132 38.83 -14.55 -7.20
N PHE A 133 38.93 -15.88 -7.42
CA PHE A 133 37.76 -16.73 -7.58
C PHE A 133 37.01 -17.00 -6.27
N VAL A 134 37.76 -17.25 -5.19
CA VAL A 134 37.19 -17.48 -3.85
C VAL A 134 36.45 -16.23 -3.35
N GLY A 135 36.93 -15.04 -3.70
CA GLY A 135 36.27 -13.78 -3.35
C GLY A 135 34.83 -13.67 -3.86
N GLY A 136 34.54 -14.13 -5.08
CA GLY A 136 33.21 -14.04 -5.69
C GLY A 136 32.12 -14.75 -4.89
N PHE A 137 32.37 -16.00 -4.47
CA PHE A 137 31.42 -16.78 -3.67
C PHE A 137 31.13 -16.15 -2.31
N VAL A 138 32.15 -15.56 -1.67
CA VAL A 138 31.98 -14.87 -0.39
C VAL A 138 31.04 -13.67 -0.54
N PHE A 139 31.16 -12.88 -1.61
CA PHE A 139 30.25 -11.77 -1.89
C PHE A 139 28.81 -12.23 -2.16
N ILE A 140 28.63 -13.30 -2.92
CA ILE A 140 27.30 -13.87 -3.21
C ILE A 140 26.64 -14.35 -1.91
N ALA A 141 27.36 -15.15 -1.11
CA ALA A 141 26.83 -15.67 0.16
C ALA A 141 26.48 -14.55 1.15
N LEU A 142 27.35 -13.54 1.28
CA LEU A 142 27.11 -12.37 2.12
C LEU A 142 25.89 -11.55 1.63
N GLY A 143 25.75 -11.39 0.31
CA GLY A 143 24.61 -10.72 -0.31
C GLY A 143 23.28 -11.42 0.00
N PHE A 144 23.23 -12.75 -0.12
CA PHE A 144 22.05 -13.54 0.26
C PHE A 144 21.73 -13.43 1.76
N ALA A 145 22.74 -13.47 2.63
CA ALA A 145 22.55 -13.32 4.07
C ALA A 145 21.94 -11.95 4.43
N LEU A 146 22.47 -10.86 3.84
CA LEU A 146 21.95 -9.50 4.03
C LEU A 146 20.54 -9.32 3.46
N MET A 147 20.27 -9.89 2.28
CA MET A 147 18.94 -9.86 1.67
C MET A 147 17.91 -10.57 2.56
N PHE A 148 18.23 -11.78 3.03
CA PHE A 148 17.37 -12.54 3.93
C PHE A 148 17.12 -11.80 5.24
N LEU A 149 18.19 -11.30 5.88
CA LEU A 149 18.09 -10.52 7.11
C LEU A 149 17.21 -9.28 6.93
N GLY A 150 17.42 -8.52 5.84
CA GLY A 150 16.62 -7.35 5.52
C GLY A 150 15.15 -7.69 5.30
N CYS A 151 14.85 -8.79 4.59
CA CYS A 151 13.47 -9.27 4.39
C CYS A 151 12.80 -9.67 5.72
N CYS A 152 13.52 -10.34 6.62
CA CYS A 152 13.00 -10.70 7.94
C CYS A 152 12.71 -9.45 8.79
N ILE A 153 13.65 -8.50 8.87
CA ILE A 153 13.47 -7.25 9.63
C ILE A 153 12.32 -6.44 9.03
N PHE A 154 12.20 -6.37 7.71
CA PHE A 154 11.11 -5.70 7.03
C PHE A 154 9.76 -6.33 7.36
N GLY A 155 9.65 -7.66 7.29
CA GLY A 155 8.42 -8.39 7.63
C GLY A 155 7.97 -8.15 9.08
N ILE A 156 8.90 -8.24 10.03
CA ILE A 156 8.63 -7.96 11.46
C ILE A 156 8.22 -6.50 11.65
N SER A 157 8.96 -5.58 11.04
CA SER A 157 8.69 -4.13 11.11
C SER A 157 7.30 -3.78 10.57
N PHE A 158 6.92 -4.39 9.46
CA PHE A 158 5.61 -4.21 8.85
C PHE A 158 4.49 -4.79 9.73
N ALA A 159 4.69 -5.95 10.35
CA ALA A 159 3.75 -6.53 11.30
C ALA A 159 3.55 -5.63 12.54
N VAL A 160 4.64 -5.11 13.12
CA VAL A 160 4.61 -4.16 14.24
C VAL A 160 3.91 -2.86 13.85
N PHE A 161 4.20 -2.33 12.66
CA PHE A 161 3.53 -1.15 12.13
C PHE A 161 2.02 -1.37 12.03
N ARG A 162 1.57 -2.46 11.39
CA ARG A 162 0.15 -2.78 11.25
C ARG A 162 -0.55 -2.89 12.61
N ASN A 163 0.06 -3.56 13.58
CA ASN A 163 -0.48 -3.66 14.94
C ASN A 163 -0.58 -2.29 15.63
N LYS A 164 0.42 -1.43 15.45
CA LYS A 164 0.39 -0.06 15.98
C LYS A 164 -0.75 0.76 15.39
N VAL A 165 -0.99 0.67 14.09
CA VAL A 165 -2.11 1.37 13.44
C VAL A 165 -3.46 0.83 13.93
N LEU A 166 -3.62 -0.49 14.01
CA LEU A 166 -4.82 -1.13 14.56
C LEU A 166 -5.11 -0.65 15.99
N ASN A 167 -4.10 -0.60 16.85
CA ASN A 167 -4.27 -0.14 18.23
C ASN A 167 -4.65 1.34 18.28
N LYS A 168 -4.02 2.18 17.44
CA LYS A 168 -4.37 3.60 17.35
C LYS A 168 -5.84 3.81 16.93
N ILE A 169 -6.34 3.02 15.99
CA ILE A 169 -7.75 3.05 15.60
C ILE A 169 -8.64 2.64 16.77
N ARG A 170 -8.29 1.55 17.48
CA ARG A 170 -9.05 1.12 18.67
C ARG A 170 -9.09 2.19 19.75
N ASP A 171 -7.97 2.85 20.04
CA ASP A 171 -7.88 3.92 21.02
C ASP A 171 -8.79 5.10 20.65
N GLU A 172 -8.81 5.49 19.37
CA GLU A 172 -9.72 6.55 18.90
C GLU A 172 -11.19 6.10 18.94
N LEU A 173 -11.48 4.83 18.62
CA LEU A 173 -12.84 4.28 18.74
C LEU A 173 -13.32 4.26 20.19
N VAL A 174 -12.45 4.09 21.19
CA VAL A 174 -12.83 4.23 22.61
C VAL A 174 -13.30 5.67 22.91
N ALA A 175 -12.60 6.68 22.39
CA ALA A 175 -13.00 8.08 22.56
C ALA A 175 -14.33 8.39 21.86
N VAL A 176 -14.52 7.86 20.64
CA VAL A 176 -15.78 7.96 19.88
C VAL A 176 -16.90 7.28 20.65
N ASN A 177 -16.71 6.05 21.13
CA ASN A 177 -17.72 5.31 21.90
C ASN A 177 -18.13 6.06 23.17
N LYS A 178 -17.20 6.72 23.86
CA LYS A 178 -17.52 7.57 25.00
C LYS A 178 -18.44 8.74 24.63
N HIS A 179 -18.21 9.37 23.47
CA HIS A 179 -19.05 10.47 22.96
C HIS A 179 -20.47 9.99 22.58
N PHE A 180 -20.59 8.78 22.03
CA PHE A 180 -21.86 8.23 21.53
C PHE A 180 -22.61 7.34 22.54
N ASN A 181 -22.04 7.10 23.73
CA ASN A 181 -22.59 6.22 24.74
C ASN A 181 -24.02 6.59 25.16
N ALA A 182 -24.33 7.89 25.27
CA ALA A 182 -25.67 8.37 25.65
C ALA A 182 -26.77 7.98 24.64
N ARG A 183 -26.40 7.70 23.38
CA ARG A 183 -27.31 7.26 22.31
C ARG A 183 -27.33 5.74 22.13
N GLY A 184 -26.54 5.00 22.90
CA GLY A 184 -26.38 3.56 22.72
C GLY A 184 -25.74 3.17 21.38
N ILE A 185 -25.01 4.09 20.74
CA ILE A 185 -24.30 3.82 19.48
C ILE A 185 -22.87 3.40 19.83
N THR A 186 -22.46 2.23 19.33
CA THR A 186 -21.11 1.71 19.50
C THR A 186 -20.43 1.52 18.15
N TRP A 187 -19.13 1.77 18.13
CA TRP A 187 -18.25 1.74 16.98
C TRP A 187 -17.15 0.73 17.26
N ASN A 188 -17.11 -0.34 16.47
CA ASN A 188 -16.17 -1.44 16.63
C ASN A 188 -15.31 -1.58 15.37
N LEU A 189 -14.03 -1.90 15.55
CA LEU A 189 -13.16 -2.26 14.43
C LEU A 189 -13.24 -3.76 14.23
N GLU A 190 -13.85 -4.17 13.12
CA GLU A 190 -14.04 -5.57 12.77
C GLU A 190 -13.26 -5.93 11.51
N SER A 191 -12.97 -7.22 11.36
CA SER A 191 -12.34 -7.76 10.16
C SER A 191 -13.10 -8.98 9.67
N GLU A 192 -13.35 -9.04 8.37
CA GLU A 192 -14.04 -10.17 7.74
C GLU A 192 -13.23 -10.66 6.53
N VAL A 193 -13.18 -11.97 6.34
CA VAL A 193 -12.61 -12.58 5.13
C VAL A 193 -13.70 -12.62 4.06
N VAL A 194 -13.61 -11.71 3.10
CA VAL A 194 -14.57 -11.60 2.01
C VAL A 194 -14.06 -12.39 0.80
N ARG A 195 -14.95 -13.14 0.15
CA ARG A 195 -14.65 -13.81 -1.13
C ARG A 195 -14.83 -12.80 -2.26
N LYS A 196 -13.73 -12.43 -2.91
CA LYS A 196 -13.72 -11.59 -4.11
C LYS A 196 -13.61 -12.47 -5.34
N TYR A 197 -14.71 -12.62 -6.06
CA TYR A 197 -14.73 -13.36 -7.33
C TYR A 197 -13.86 -12.66 -8.37
N ILE A 198 -13.07 -13.46 -9.08
CA ILE A 198 -12.12 -12.98 -10.07
C ILE A 198 -12.85 -12.89 -11.42
N PRO A 199 -12.84 -11.72 -12.08
CA PRO A 199 -13.40 -11.60 -13.41
C PRO A 199 -12.72 -12.55 -14.39
N ARG A 200 -13.50 -13.13 -15.31
CA ARG A 200 -13.00 -14.11 -16.30
C ARG A 200 -11.82 -13.57 -17.13
N HIS A 201 -11.81 -12.27 -17.44
CA HIS A 201 -10.72 -11.64 -18.18
C HIS A 201 -9.41 -11.59 -17.36
N GLU A 202 -9.45 -11.18 -16.08
CA GLU A 202 -8.28 -11.16 -15.19
C GLU A 202 -7.68 -12.57 -15.06
N TYR A 203 -8.54 -13.56 -14.86
CA TYR A 203 -8.12 -14.96 -14.81
C TYR A 203 -7.41 -15.41 -16.09
N ASN A 204 -7.96 -15.12 -17.27
CA ASN A 204 -7.38 -15.53 -18.55
C ASN A 204 -6.02 -14.89 -18.82
N VAL A 205 -5.82 -13.63 -18.42
CA VAL A 205 -4.54 -12.92 -18.58
C VAL A 205 -3.45 -13.54 -17.70
N HIS A 206 -3.79 -13.97 -16.49
CA HIS A 206 -2.80 -14.41 -15.49
C HIS A 206 -2.77 -15.92 -15.25
N ARG A 207 -3.54 -16.74 -15.99
CA ARG A 207 -3.63 -18.21 -15.80
C ARG A 207 -2.29 -18.95 -15.92
N ASN A 208 -1.33 -18.38 -16.66
CA ASN A 208 0.00 -18.96 -16.84
C ASN A 208 0.96 -18.64 -15.67
N ASN A 209 0.61 -17.70 -14.80
CA ASN A 209 1.42 -17.33 -13.65
C ASN A 209 1.12 -18.27 -12.46
N GLN A 210 2.11 -19.07 -12.05
CA GLN A 210 1.96 -20.03 -10.94
C GLN A 210 1.66 -19.34 -9.60
N ALA A 211 2.30 -18.21 -9.30
CA ALA A 211 2.04 -17.46 -8.07
C ALA A 211 0.61 -16.92 -8.04
N TYR A 212 0.11 -16.45 -9.19
CA TYR A 212 -1.28 -16.05 -9.35
C TYR A 212 -2.23 -17.23 -9.07
N ARG A 213 -2.00 -18.41 -9.66
CA ARG A 213 -2.84 -19.60 -9.42
C ARG A 213 -2.86 -20.05 -7.96
N ASN A 214 -1.73 -19.99 -7.26
CA ASN A 214 -1.64 -20.38 -5.85
C ASN A 214 -2.46 -19.45 -4.92
N SER A 215 -2.81 -18.25 -5.38
CA SER A 215 -3.66 -17.31 -4.64
C SER A 215 -5.17 -17.52 -4.84
N ILE A 216 -5.57 -18.45 -5.70
CA ILE A 216 -6.97 -18.62 -6.15
C ILE A 216 -7.58 -19.86 -5.51
N LYS A 217 -8.80 -19.71 -5.00
CA LYS A 217 -9.66 -20.78 -4.54
C LYS A 217 -10.86 -20.91 -5.47
N TYR A 218 -11.51 -22.07 -5.47
CA TYR A 218 -12.70 -22.34 -6.27
C TYR A 218 -13.89 -22.62 -5.35
N ASP A 219 -15.06 -22.09 -5.71
CA ASP A 219 -16.29 -22.41 -4.99
C ASP A 219 -16.89 -23.73 -5.51
N HIS A 220 -18.04 -24.11 -4.97
CA HIS A 220 -18.74 -25.33 -5.39
C HIS A 220 -19.21 -25.30 -6.86
N GLU A 221 -19.30 -24.10 -7.46
CA GLU A 221 -19.64 -23.89 -8.88
C GLU A 221 -18.38 -23.76 -9.77
N GLN A 222 -17.19 -24.04 -9.24
CA GLN A 222 -15.89 -23.88 -9.93
C GLN A 222 -15.59 -22.44 -10.37
N ARG A 223 -16.17 -21.43 -9.70
CA ARG A 223 -15.82 -20.03 -9.95
C ARG A 223 -14.57 -19.64 -9.15
N PRO A 224 -13.55 -19.05 -9.80
CA PRO A 224 -12.34 -18.61 -9.12
C PRO A 224 -12.62 -17.38 -8.25
N TYR A 225 -12.18 -17.43 -7.00
CA TYR A 225 -12.22 -16.31 -6.06
C TYR A 225 -10.91 -16.19 -5.28
N ARG A 226 -10.69 -14.99 -4.72
CA ARG A 226 -9.68 -14.73 -3.70
C ARG A 226 -10.33 -14.44 -2.37
N GLU A 227 -9.69 -14.88 -1.30
CA GLU A 227 -10.04 -14.43 0.05
C GLU A 227 -9.27 -13.14 0.35
N GLU A 228 -9.98 -12.10 0.72
CA GLU A 228 -9.41 -10.81 1.10
C GLU A 228 -9.89 -10.46 2.51
N THR A 229 -8.96 -10.22 3.43
CA THR A 229 -9.32 -9.72 4.77
C THR A 229 -9.60 -8.24 4.66
N VAL A 230 -10.88 -7.87 4.77
CA VAL A 230 -11.34 -6.48 4.75
C VAL A 230 -11.55 -6.02 6.18
N HIS A 231 -10.97 -4.86 6.51
CA HIS A 231 -11.22 -4.17 7.78
C HIS A 231 -12.34 -3.16 7.57
N PHE A 232 -13.22 -3.02 8.55
CA PHE A 232 -14.28 -2.02 8.52
C PHE A 232 -14.65 -1.59 9.93
N ILE A 233 -15.20 -0.39 10.03
CA ILE A 233 -15.85 0.06 11.25
C ILE A 233 -17.30 -0.44 11.20
N GLU A 234 -17.68 -1.25 12.18
CA GLU A 234 -19.06 -1.65 12.43
C GLU A 234 -19.68 -0.67 13.43
N ILE A 235 -20.73 0.02 13.00
CA ILE A 235 -21.52 0.94 13.81
C ILE A 235 -22.78 0.20 14.21
N VAL A 236 -22.92 -0.08 15.50
CA VAL A 236 -24.04 -0.79 16.10
C VAL A 236 -24.90 0.24 16.83
N PHE A 237 -26.20 0.26 16.54
CA PHE A 237 -27.12 1.22 17.14
C PHE A 237 -28.41 0.51 17.57
N PRO A 238 -29.13 1.07 18.57
CA PRO A 238 -30.44 0.51 18.94
C PRO A 238 -31.32 0.51 17.70
N ALA A 239 -32.03 -0.61 17.46
CA ALA A 239 -33.05 -0.59 16.41
C ALA A 239 -33.98 0.59 16.66
N LYS A 240 -34.42 1.21 15.57
CA LYS A 240 -35.48 2.21 15.63
C LYS A 240 -36.65 1.54 16.35
N GLN A 241 -36.87 1.89 17.62
CA GLN A 241 -38.21 1.72 18.18
C GLN A 241 -39.08 2.44 17.18
N ASN A 242 -40.08 1.74 16.62
CA ASN A 242 -41.07 2.36 15.75
C ASN A 242 -41.51 3.63 16.47
N GLN A 243 -40.93 4.76 16.10
CA GLN A 243 -41.47 6.04 16.48
C GLN A 243 -42.74 6.02 15.67
N ILE A 244 -43.82 5.55 16.31
CA ILE A 244 -45.16 5.95 15.96
C ILE A 244 -44.97 7.44 15.81
N PHE A 245 -45.02 7.90 14.56
CA PHE A 245 -44.95 9.30 14.23
C PHE A 245 -46.22 9.86 14.85
N VAL A 246 -46.19 10.13 16.16
CA VAL A 246 -47.21 10.95 16.79
C VAL A 246 -46.97 12.26 16.07
N PRO A 247 -47.87 12.66 15.15
CA PRO A 247 -47.69 13.92 14.47
C PRO A 247 -47.45 14.93 15.59
N VAL A 248 -46.32 15.62 15.55
CA VAL A 248 -46.10 16.75 16.43
C VAL A 248 -47.22 17.69 16.03
N HIS A 249 -48.32 17.64 16.78
CA HIS A 249 -49.37 18.62 16.68
C HIS A 249 -48.63 19.88 17.09
N PHE A 250 -48.25 20.68 16.10
CA PHE A 250 -47.73 22.02 16.34
C PHE A 250 -48.89 22.75 17.02
N SER A 251 -48.99 22.61 18.34
CA SER A 251 -49.81 23.46 19.17
C SER A 251 -49.12 24.81 19.09
N SER A 252 -49.57 25.60 18.12
CA SER A 252 -49.25 27.00 17.85
C SER A 252 -47.87 27.44 18.36
N MET A 253 -46.93 27.61 17.43
CA MET A 253 -45.70 28.37 17.73
C MET A 253 -46.09 29.65 18.49
N PRO A 254 -45.58 29.89 19.71
CA PRO A 254 -45.82 31.14 20.38
C PRO A 254 -45.31 32.25 19.47
N LYS A 255 -46.17 33.22 19.16
CA LYS A 255 -45.78 34.44 18.45
C LYS A 255 -44.62 35.06 19.22
N ILE A 256 -43.41 34.90 18.72
CA ILE A 256 -42.27 35.67 19.18
C ILE A 256 -42.58 37.10 18.76
N GLN A 257 -43.04 37.91 19.72
CA GLN A 257 -43.03 39.35 19.56
C GLN A 257 -41.56 39.74 19.42
N MET A 258 -41.14 40.05 18.19
CA MET A 258 -39.87 40.71 17.93
C MET A 258 -39.93 42.10 18.55
N ASN A 259 -39.60 42.21 19.84
CA ASN A 259 -39.18 43.47 20.39
C ASN A 259 -37.75 43.69 19.89
N GLY A 260 -37.66 44.46 18.80
CA GLY A 260 -36.42 44.91 18.22
C GLY A 260 -35.57 45.60 19.29
N THR A 261 -34.39 45.05 19.54
CA THR A 261 -33.28 45.81 20.08
C THR A 261 -32.14 45.63 19.09
N THR A 262 -32.15 46.48 18.07
CA THR A 262 -31.02 46.72 17.17
C THR A 262 -29.87 47.28 18.01
N SER A 263 -28.96 46.43 18.48
CA SER A 263 -27.67 46.89 18.97
C SER A 263 -26.62 46.53 17.93
N ASN A 264 -26.09 47.61 17.35
CA ASN A 264 -24.92 47.64 16.50
C ASN A 264 -23.80 46.79 17.10
N MET A 265 -23.33 45.76 16.38
CA MET A 265 -22.01 45.21 16.61
C MET A 265 -21.20 45.33 15.33
N ASP A 266 -20.30 46.30 15.41
CA ASP A 266 -19.23 46.65 14.48
C ASP A 266 -18.47 45.44 13.91
N SER A 267 -18.55 45.29 12.58
CA SER A 267 -17.47 45.63 11.65
C SER A 267 -16.00 45.43 12.09
N GLY A 268 -15.63 44.25 12.60
CA GLY A 268 -14.23 43.87 12.84
C GLY A 268 -13.60 43.01 11.74
N LEU A 269 -13.71 43.41 10.47
CA LEU A 269 -13.08 42.73 9.32
C LEU A 269 -11.56 42.98 9.27
N GLY A 270 -10.80 42.20 10.03
CA GLY A 270 -9.34 42.15 9.92
C GLY A 270 -8.88 41.13 8.88
N PHE A 271 -8.94 41.46 7.58
CA PHE A 271 -8.27 40.70 6.54
C PHE A 271 -6.75 40.93 6.62
N SER A 272 -6.01 40.04 7.28
CA SER A 272 -4.55 39.99 7.15
C SER A 272 -4.18 39.06 5.99
N SER A 273 -3.98 39.70 4.83
CA SER A 273 -3.35 39.13 3.63
C SER A 273 -1.86 38.95 3.91
N ASN A 274 -1.38 37.70 3.93
CA ASN A 274 0.05 37.38 3.84
C ASN A 274 0.14 36.19 2.85
N GLY A 275 0.54 36.32 1.58
CA GLY A 275 1.59 37.18 1.04
C GLY A 275 2.92 36.43 1.12
N GLY A 276 3.15 35.44 0.26
CA GLY A 276 4.36 34.60 0.33
C GLY A 276 4.53 33.68 -0.87
N ASN A 277 4.77 34.26 -2.04
CA ASN A 277 5.40 33.61 -3.18
C ASN A 277 6.82 33.16 -2.81
N THR A 278 7.21 31.95 -3.20
CA THR A 278 8.59 31.69 -3.64
C THR A 278 8.57 30.60 -4.69
N PHE A 279 8.79 31.05 -5.93
CA PHE A 279 9.31 30.28 -7.05
C PHE A 279 10.70 29.72 -6.70
N HIS A 280 10.97 28.47 -7.09
CA HIS A 280 12.17 28.02 -7.79
C HIS A 280 11.96 26.60 -8.32
#